data_AF-A0A0G4ERR1-F1
#
_entry.id   AF-A0A0G4ERR1-F1
#
_cell.length_a   1.000
_cell.length_b   1.000
_cell.length_c   1.000
_cell.angle_alpha   90.00
_cell.angle_beta   90.00
_cell.angle_gamma   90.00
#
_symmetry.space_group_name_H-M   'P 1'
#
loop_
_entity.id
_entity.type
_entity.pdbx_description
1 polymer ?
#
loop_
_entity_poly.entity_id
_entity_poly.type
_entity_poly.pdbx_seq_one_letter_code
_entity_poly.pdbx_strand_id
1 'polypeptide(L)'
;MAEDGATFRLVYVSGKQPTNQGPAALRMSREELSHLFGHMQLSKPSIRHMWERMPLAVAFEWGTRMPHLKTMVILHPPFHDGWCCDVMVTMVDGHAKSRSELHEAKRREAERGGRQPPKEEGTLESISFTPSKSFRGGRSANRLPSRAAANTSVPSSPPPLLHSLTTLSGLRPHVCDLIDNHKWQMPSLRHVRGHPIGRVFPCGFIKTSHCLESLDLGIFGPRDWLALLKGGRLAHLKHIGTVLATLASGGCKSLESVSFIVKSSVIVSPEMVGVLTAIDGLRTSGAASPTASFTVAAIHQRVSGFSLSLLHECPAPSLSSPFVRETLCYLATTAGSITWHSSEAYFTAPVEISDDAKELAAKLRFPQASSISVATPTTTLDTYFTLPAASSPVWSPITHLSAEAFPDTLTDLNPTGPFGHAAARQLVATGNIKNVRTLYSERVVPASDVLGLLRAMGGASESDGRRGDDREGGRELPYYQVNAASFVHRSLASCLNLRGLHELTIQIFGNEEHFAEQMEALCPSGTVSGFRISVNRLSPHHVFLTGHRKPMSYSRGDWVSKEAA
;
A
#
# COMPACT_ATOMS: atom_id res chain seq x y z
N MET A 1 -43.47 -4.31 5.80
CA MET A 1 -42.53 -3.77 6.80
C MET A 1 -41.71 -2.71 6.13
N ALA A 2 -41.71 -1.51 6.71
CA ALA A 2 -41.31 -0.26 6.09
C ALA A 2 -39.82 -0.19 5.75
N GLU A 3 -39.52 0.35 4.57
CA GLU A 3 -38.18 0.73 4.13
C GLU A 3 -37.74 2.00 4.86
N ASP A 4 -36.77 1.89 5.77
CA ASP A 4 -36.00 3.04 6.25
C ASP A 4 -34.95 3.41 5.19
N GLY A 5 -35.41 4.06 4.13
CA GLY A 5 -34.57 4.72 3.14
C GLY A 5 -34.10 6.08 3.66
N ALA A 6 -32.87 6.15 4.18
CA ALA A 6 -32.26 7.42 4.54
C ALA A 6 -32.16 8.34 3.30
N THR A 7 -33.01 9.36 3.24
CA THR A 7 -32.98 10.44 2.25
C THR A 7 -32.10 11.59 2.74
N PHE A 8 -31.20 12.08 1.89
CA PHE A 8 -30.56 13.40 2.05
C PHE A 8 -31.02 14.31 0.92
N ARG A 9 -30.91 15.64 1.09
CA ARG A 9 -31.59 16.72 0.35
C ARG A 9 -30.59 17.78 -0.11
N LEU A 10 -30.57 18.19 -1.38
CA LEU A 10 -30.04 19.52 -1.74
C LEU A 10 -31.13 20.58 -1.56
N VAL A 11 -30.82 21.64 -0.83
CA VAL A 11 -31.68 22.82 -0.70
C VAL A 11 -31.17 23.89 -1.67
N TYR A 12 -31.81 24.01 -2.84
CA TYR A 12 -31.66 25.19 -3.68
C TYR A 12 -32.75 26.21 -3.30
N VAL A 13 -32.37 27.30 -2.62
CA VAL A 13 -33.25 28.45 -2.41
C VAL A 13 -32.80 29.57 -3.35
N SER A 14 -33.29 29.56 -4.58
CA SER A 14 -33.30 30.79 -5.38
C SER A 14 -34.49 31.63 -4.94
N GLY A 15 -34.22 32.79 -4.34
CA GLY A 15 -35.25 33.77 -3.97
C GLY A 15 -35.79 34.60 -5.15
N LYS A 16 -35.49 34.25 -6.41
CA LYS A 16 -35.91 35.03 -7.58
C LYS A 16 -36.49 34.16 -8.69
N GLN A 17 -37.65 34.56 -9.21
CA GLN A 17 -38.27 34.00 -10.41
C GLN A 17 -37.36 34.25 -11.64
N PRO A 18 -37.18 33.26 -12.54
CA PRO A 18 -36.44 33.47 -13.77
C PRO A 18 -37.16 34.49 -14.67
N THR A 19 -36.41 35.40 -15.27
CA THR A 19 -36.90 36.31 -16.33
C THR A 19 -37.17 35.52 -17.61
N ASN A 20 -38.35 35.72 -18.20
CA ASN A 20 -38.83 35.00 -19.38
C ASN A 20 -38.03 35.40 -20.64
N GLN A 21 -37.08 34.57 -21.08
CA GLN A 21 -36.22 34.81 -22.26
C GLN A 21 -36.61 33.97 -23.49
N GLY A 22 -37.88 33.66 -23.68
CA GLY A 22 -38.37 32.92 -24.85
C GLY A 22 -38.22 31.39 -24.74
N PRO A 23 -38.59 30.64 -25.80
CA PRO A 23 -38.68 29.18 -25.75
C PRO A 23 -37.29 28.52 -25.74
N ALA A 24 -36.97 27.84 -24.64
CA ALA A 24 -35.74 27.06 -24.52
C ALA A 24 -35.74 25.85 -25.49
N ALA A 25 -34.62 25.61 -26.17
CA ALA A 25 -34.41 24.48 -27.09
C ALA A 25 -34.52 23.09 -26.41
N LEU A 26 -34.41 23.05 -25.08
CA LEU A 26 -34.66 21.86 -24.27
C LEU A 26 -35.35 22.32 -22.97
N ARG A 27 -36.63 22.00 -22.80
CA ARG A 27 -37.35 22.20 -21.53
C ARG A 27 -37.18 20.94 -20.69
N MET A 28 -36.34 21.03 -19.66
CA MET A 28 -36.31 20.01 -18.62
C MET A 28 -37.41 20.31 -17.61
N SER A 29 -38.17 19.31 -17.19
CA SER A 29 -39.24 19.47 -16.19
C SER A 29 -38.65 19.92 -14.85
N ARG A 30 -39.51 20.44 -13.95
CA ARG A 30 -39.09 20.80 -12.58
C ARG A 30 -38.52 19.58 -11.85
N GLU A 31 -39.06 18.40 -12.11
CA GLU A 31 -38.59 17.11 -11.58
C GLU A 31 -37.26 16.70 -12.21
N GLU A 32 -37.06 16.93 -13.50
CA GLU A 32 -35.77 16.69 -14.16
C GLU A 32 -34.69 17.65 -13.67
N LEU A 33 -35.03 18.93 -13.46
CA LEU A 33 -34.16 19.93 -12.86
C LEU A 33 -33.89 19.62 -11.38
N SER A 34 -34.89 19.18 -10.61
CA SER A 34 -34.69 18.78 -9.21
C SER A 34 -33.89 17.48 -9.11
N HIS A 35 -33.91 16.60 -10.12
CA HIS A 35 -33.02 15.45 -10.22
C HIS A 35 -31.61 15.85 -10.69
N LEU A 36 -31.48 16.82 -11.59
CA LEU A 36 -30.20 17.36 -12.06
C LEU A 36 -29.44 18.10 -10.95
N PHE A 37 -30.17 18.90 -10.19
CA PHE A 37 -29.61 19.79 -9.18
C PHE A 37 -29.72 19.20 -7.78
N GLY A 38 -30.73 18.40 -7.48
CA GLY A 38 -30.98 17.87 -6.12
C GLY A 38 -30.19 16.62 -5.79
N HIS A 39 -30.19 15.62 -6.68
CA HIS A 39 -29.54 14.33 -6.49
C HIS A 39 -29.18 13.69 -7.84
N MET A 40 -27.96 13.92 -8.34
CA MET A 40 -27.44 13.11 -9.44
C MET A 40 -27.16 11.69 -8.94
N GLN A 41 -28.20 10.85 -8.86
CA GLN A 41 -27.99 9.40 -8.77
C GLN A 41 -27.46 8.92 -10.12
N LEU A 42 -26.13 8.87 -10.21
CA LEU A 42 -25.38 8.34 -11.35
C LEU A 42 -25.50 6.82 -11.51
N SER A 43 -26.45 6.20 -10.80
CA SER A 43 -26.84 4.81 -11.01
C SER A 43 -27.56 4.60 -12.34
N LYS A 44 -28.24 5.62 -12.89
CA LYS A 44 -28.91 5.51 -14.19
C LYS A 44 -27.90 5.63 -15.34
N PRO A 45 -27.75 4.60 -16.21
CA PRO A 45 -26.81 4.65 -17.33
C PRO A 45 -27.01 5.83 -18.30
N SER A 46 -28.26 6.29 -18.49
CA SER A 46 -28.58 7.42 -19.36
C SER A 46 -27.97 8.74 -18.86
N ILE A 47 -28.05 8.99 -17.55
CA ILE A 47 -27.46 10.19 -16.93
C ILE A 47 -25.94 10.13 -17.04
N ARG A 48 -25.34 8.95 -16.81
CA ARG A 48 -23.90 8.74 -16.98
C ARG A 48 -23.43 9.10 -18.39
N HIS A 49 -24.11 8.58 -19.41
CA HIS A 49 -23.79 8.86 -20.82
C HIS A 49 -23.98 10.34 -21.18
N MET A 50 -24.97 11.01 -20.59
CA MET A 50 -25.18 12.44 -20.79
C MET A 50 -23.95 13.25 -20.33
N TRP A 51 -23.42 12.97 -19.13
CA TRP A 51 -22.23 13.64 -18.62
C TRP A 51 -20.98 13.32 -19.43
N GLU A 52 -20.77 12.04 -19.77
CA GLU A 52 -19.62 11.59 -20.56
C GLU A 52 -19.59 12.23 -21.96
N ARG A 53 -20.76 12.56 -22.52
CA ARG A 53 -20.90 13.18 -23.84
C ARG A 53 -21.06 14.69 -23.79
N MET A 54 -21.09 15.31 -22.61
CA MET A 54 -21.31 16.74 -22.48
C MET A 54 -20.17 17.52 -23.16
N PRO A 55 -20.46 18.37 -24.17
CA PRO A 55 -19.44 19.25 -24.73
C PRO A 55 -18.95 20.24 -23.67
N LEU A 56 -17.65 20.54 -23.65
CA LEU A 56 -17.06 21.45 -22.66
C LEU A 56 -17.65 22.86 -22.73
N ALA A 57 -17.96 23.36 -23.93
CA ALA A 57 -18.64 24.65 -24.10
C ALA A 57 -20.02 24.67 -23.42
N VAL A 58 -20.76 23.56 -23.48
CA VAL A 58 -22.06 23.42 -22.81
C VAL A 58 -21.86 23.39 -21.29
N ALA A 59 -20.86 22.65 -20.80
CA ALA A 59 -20.52 22.61 -19.38
C ALA A 59 -20.16 24.00 -18.83
N PHE A 60 -19.37 24.76 -19.59
CA PHE A 60 -19.00 26.14 -19.28
C PHE A 60 -20.23 27.05 -19.19
N GLU A 61 -21.12 26.99 -20.20
CA GLU A 61 -22.36 27.77 -20.22
C GLU A 61 -23.30 27.39 -19.07
N TRP A 62 -23.35 26.11 -18.69
CA TRP A 62 -24.07 25.69 -17.50
C TRP A 62 -23.50 26.35 -16.24
N GLY A 63 -22.17 26.38 -16.12
CA GLY A 63 -21.47 27.10 -15.06
C GLY A 63 -21.86 28.58 -14.98
N THR A 64 -21.87 29.28 -16.13
CA THR A 64 -22.17 30.72 -16.17
C THR A 64 -23.61 31.03 -15.73
N ARG A 65 -24.54 30.09 -15.93
CA ARG A 65 -25.95 30.20 -15.51
C ARG A 65 -26.17 29.91 -14.02
N MET A 66 -25.13 29.52 -13.28
CA MET A 66 -25.20 29.18 -11.85
C MET A 66 -24.38 30.13 -10.95
N PRO A 67 -24.57 31.48 -11.01
CA PRO A 67 -23.79 32.43 -10.21
C PRO A 67 -24.11 32.39 -8.70
N HIS A 68 -24.97 31.47 -8.27
CA HIS A 68 -25.35 31.26 -6.87
C HIS A 68 -25.07 29.83 -6.40
N LEU A 69 -24.31 29.05 -7.18
CA LEU A 69 -23.88 27.71 -6.78
C LEU A 69 -23.06 27.80 -5.49
N LYS A 70 -23.41 26.99 -4.48
CA LYS A 70 -22.72 26.93 -3.19
C LYS A 70 -21.93 25.65 -2.97
N THR A 71 -22.47 24.53 -3.41
CA THR A 71 -21.88 23.21 -3.18
C THR A 71 -21.95 22.40 -4.45
N MET A 72 -20.88 21.68 -4.74
CA MET A 72 -20.80 20.73 -5.83
C MET A 72 -20.39 19.36 -5.30
N VAL A 73 -21.22 18.35 -5.52
CA VAL A 73 -20.94 16.96 -5.13
C VAL A 73 -20.89 16.11 -6.39
N ILE A 74 -19.74 15.50 -6.63
CA ILE A 74 -19.46 14.70 -7.80
C ILE A 74 -19.46 13.26 -7.34
N LEU A 75 -20.57 12.57 -7.56
CA LEU A 75 -20.54 11.12 -7.44
C LEU A 75 -19.81 10.58 -8.67
N HIS A 76 -18.95 9.59 -8.52
CA HIS A 76 -18.32 8.96 -9.68
C HIS A 76 -18.34 7.44 -9.55
N PRO A 77 -18.33 6.71 -10.67
CA PRO A 77 -18.21 5.25 -10.63
C PRO A 77 -16.93 4.83 -9.87
N PRO A 78 -16.97 3.73 -9.10
CA PRO A 78 -15.76 3.17 -8.49
C PRO A 78 -14.71 2.88 -9.57
N PHE A 79 -13.43 3.10 -9.24
CA PHE A 79 -12.28 2.85 -10.13
C PHE A 79 -12.20 3.72 -11.41
N HIS A 80 -13.07 4.72 -11.56
CA HIS A 80 -13.03 5.68 -12.66
C HIS A 80 -12.66 7.07 -12.14
N ASP A 81 -11.40 7.24 -11.79
CA ASP A 81 -10.88 8.38 -11.02
C ASP A 81 -10.91 9.71 -11.77
N GLY A 82 -10.96 9.68 -13.10
CA GLY A 82 -11.06 10.86 -13.96
C GLY A 82 -12.43 11.06 -14.61
N TRP A 83 -13.46 10.32 -14.15
CA TRP A 83 -14.76 10.34 -14.80
C TRP A 83 -15.38 11.74 -14.81
N CYS A 84 -15.62 12.28 -16.01
CA CYS A 84 -16.19 13.60 -16.28
C CYS A 84 -15.48 14.79 -15.58
N CYS A 85 -14.23 14.63 -15.14
CA CYS A 85 -13.55 15.68 -14.38
C CYS A 85 -13.30 16.94 -15.22
N ASP A 86 -13.07 16.78 -16.53
CA ASP A 86 -12.96 17.87 -17.51
C ASP A 86 -14.25 18.71 -17.59
N VAL A 87 -15.40 18.04 -17.69
CA VAL A 87 -16.73 18.67 -17.70
C VAL A 87 -16.97 19.44 -16.40
N MET A 88 -16.64 18.83 -15.26
CA MET A 88 -16.81 19.43 -13.95
C MET A 88 -15.95 20.67 -13.75
N VAL A 89 -14.64 20.59 -14.05
CA VAL A 89 -13.71 21.71 -13.92
C VAL A 89 -14.13 22.86 -14.85
N THR A 90 -14.52 22.55 -16.09
CA THR A 90 -15.02 23.55 -17.06
C THR A 90 -16.30 24.23 -16.56
N MET A 91 -17.19 23.51 -15.88
CA MET A 91 -18.38 24.09 -15.28
C MET A 91 -18.04 25.05 -14.13
N VAL A 92 -17.03 24.73 -13.31
CA VAL A 92 -16.54 25.63 -12.25
C VAL A 92 -15.90 26.89 -12.84
N ASP A 93 -15.19 26.77 -13.97
CA ASP A 93 -14.64 27.95 -14.67
C ASP A 93 -15.75 28.89 -15.16
N GLY A 94 -16.81 28.34 -15.74
CA GLY A 94 -17.99 29.11 -16.16
C GLY A 94 -18.66 29.81 -14.98
N HIS A 95 -18.77 29.13 -13.84
CA HIS A 95 -19.26 29.72 -12.59
C HIS A 95 -18.39 30.90 -12.15
N ALA A 96 -17.06 30.71 -12.11
CA ALA A 96 -16.11 31.74 -11.69
C ALA A 96 -16.19 32.98 -12.59
N LYS A 97 -16.28 32.79 -13.92
CA LYS A 97 -16.46 33.88 -14.89
C LYS A 97 -17.73 34.69 -14.60
N SER A 98 -18.88 34.01 -14.49
CA SER A 98 -20.16 34.68 -14.24
C SER A 98 -20.18 35.45 -12.90
N ARG A 99 -19.52 34.91 -11.86
CA ARG A 99 -19.32 35.62 -10.60
C ARG A 99 -18.46 36.86 -10.74
N SER A 100 -17.36 36.77 -11.49
CA SER A 100 -16.49 37.90 -11.76
C SER A 100 -17.24 39.01 -12.49
N GLU A 101 -17.96 38.68 -13.57
CA GLU A 101 -18.78 39.64 -14.33
C GLU A 101 -19.86 40.30 -13.47
N LEU A 102 -20.54 39.52 -12.62
CA LEU A 102 -21.55 40.04 -11.70
C LEU A 102 -20.95 40.98 -10.65
N HIS A 103 -19.77 40.65 -10.12
CA HIS A 103 -19.07 41.52 -9.17
C HIS A 103 -18.64 42.82 -9.83
N GLU A 104 -18.05 42.75 -11.03
CA GLU A 104 -17.68 43.94 -11.79
C GLU A 104 -18.88 44.83 -12.10
N ALA A 105 -20.02 44.25 -12.48
CA ALA A 105 -21.24 45.01 -12.72
C ALA A 105 -21.70 45.76 -11.46
N LYS A 106 -21.72 45.09 -10.30
CA LYS A 106 -22.07 45.71 -9.02
C LYS A 106 -21.06 46.76 -8.57
N ARG A 107 -19.77 46.54 -8.83
CA ARG A 107 -18.71 47.53 -8.57
C ARG A 107 -18.92 48.79 -9.40
N ARG A 108 -19.17 48.66 -10.70
CA ARG A 108 -19.50 49.79 -11.59
C ARG A 108 -20.77 50.52 -11.13
N GLU A 109 -21.79 49.78 -10.66
CA GLU A 109 -23.02 50.38 -10.13
C GLU A 109 -22.77 51.16 -8.83
N ALA A 110 -21.98 50.60 -7.91
CA ALA A 110 -21.59 51.28 -6.68
C ALA A 110 -20.78 52.56 -6.96
N GLU A 111 -19.82 52.49 -7.89
CA GLU A 111 -19.03 53.65 -8.33
C GLU A 111 -19.92 54.75 -8.90
N ARG A 112 -20.89 54.41 -9.77
CA ARG A 112 -21.86 55.38 -10.31
C ARG A 112 -22.74 56.00 -9.22
N GLY A 113 -23.04 55.25 -8.17
CA GLY A 113 -23.84 55.71 -7.03
C GLY A 113 -23.03 56.41 -5.93
N GLY A 114 -21.72 56.61 -6.10
CA GLY A 114 -20.85 57.15 -5.05
C GLY A 114 -20.77 56.27 -3.79
N ARG A 115 -21.06 54.97 -3.92
CA ARG A 115 -21.04 53.99 -2.83
C ARG A 115 -19.73 53.21 -2.86
N GLN A 116 -19.31 52.71 -1.69
CA GLN A 116 -18.19 51.80 -1.60
C GLN A 116 -18.49 50.52 -2.40
N PRO A 117 -17.55 50.03 -3.23
CA PRO A 117 -17.76 48.80 -3.99
C PRO A 117 -17.99 47.62 -3.04
N PRO A 118 -18.91 46.70 -3.39
CA PRO A 118 -19.18 45.54 -2.55
C PRO A 118 -17.93 44.67 -2.44
N LYS A 119 -17.74 44.09 -1.25
CA LYS A 119 -16.67 43.11 -1.03
C LYS A 119 -16.80 41.98 -2.06
N GLU A 120 -15.67 41.51 -2.58
CA GLU A 120 -15.66 40.35 -3.47
C GLU A 120 -16.22 39.14 -2.72
N GLU A 121 -17.38 38.67 -3.18
CA GLU A 121 -18.07 37.50 -2.65
C GLU A 121 -18.17 36.46 -3.75
N GLY A 122 -17.52 35.32 -3.58
CA GLY A 122 -17.86 34.10 -4.31
C GLY A 122 -19.11 33.46 -3.70
N THR A 123 -19.71 32.49 -4.38
CA THR A 123 -20.78 31.68 -3.76
C THR A 123 -20.39 30.22 -3.58
N LEU A 124 -19.50 29.68 -4.42
CA LEU A 124 -19.08 28.28 -4.32
C LEU A 124 -18.20 28.09 -3.10
N GLU A 125 -18.73 27.38 -2.10
CA GLU A 125 -18.14 27.16 -0.78
C GLU A 125 -17.46 25.78 -0.66
N SER A 126 -17.96 24.77 -1.39
CA SER A 126 -17.46 23.39 -1.28
C SER A 126 -17.55 22.58 -2.58
N ILE A 127 -16.53 21.76 -2.84
CA ILE A 127 -16.52 20.74 -3.90
C ILE A 127 -16.10 19.40 -3.28
N SER A 128 -16.83 18.33 -3.59
CA SER A 128 -16.55 16.98 -3.09
C SER A 128 -16.64 15.93 -4.18
N PHE A 129 -15.70 14.98 -4.17
CA PHE A 129 -15.64 13.84 -5.09
C PHE A 129 -15.89 12.56 -4.30
N THR A 130 -17.03 11.92 -4.52
CA THR A 130 -17.46 10.76 -3.72
C THR A 130 -17.63 9.54 -4.61
N PRO A 131 -16.99 8.39 -4.30
CA PRO A 131 -17.25 7.16 -5.02
C PRO A 131 -18.70 6.70 -4.77
N SER A 132 -19.39 6.32 -5.85
CA SER A 132 -20.75 5.77 -5.75
C SER A 132 -20.72 4.41 -5.05
N LYS A 133 -21.52 4.24 -3.98
CA LYS A 133 -21.64 2.99 -3.21
C LYS A 133 -22.38 1.88 -3.97
N SER A 134 -23.09 2.22 -5.05
CA SER A 134 -24.14 1.38 -5.64
C SER A 134 -23.66 0.38 -6.70
N PHE A 135 -22.36 0.27 -6.97
CA PHE A 135 -21.90 -0.56 -8.09
C PHE A 135 -21.76 -2.04 -7.69
N ARG A 136 -22.88 -2.77 -7.69
CA ARG A 136 -22.86 -4.25 -7.60
C ARG A 136 -22.63 -4.85 -8.99
N GLY A 137 -21.39 -5.22 -9.28
CA GLY A 137 -21.10 -6.46 -10.01
C GLY A 137 -21.08 -6.48 -11.55
N GLY A 138 -21.33 -5.38 -12.26
CA GLY A 138 -21.18 -5.38 -13.71
C GLY A 138 -19.73 -5.18 -14.15
N ARG A 139 -18.97 -6.25 -14.45
CA ARG A 139 -17.67 -6.18 -15.15
C ARG A 139 -17.89 -5.66 -16.59
N SER A 140 -18.27 -4.40 -16.75
CA SER A 140 -18.25 -3.72 -18.05
C SER A 140 -17.06 -2.78 -18.06
N ALA A 141 -15.86 -3.37 -18.07
CA ALA A 141 -14.60 -2.67 -18.30
C ALA A 141 -14.42 -2.37 -19.81
N ASN A 142 -15.46 -1.87 -20.46
CA ASN A 142 -15.28 -1.24 -21.76
C ASN A 142 -14.52 0.05 -21.48
N ARG A 143 -13.20 0.03 -21.75
CA ARG A 143 -12.36 1.23 -21.81
C ARG A 143 -13.11 2.21 -22.73
N LEU A 144 -13.70 3.23 -22.13
CA LEU A 144 -14.22 4.36 -22.89
C LEU A 144 -13.07 4.91 -23.73
N PRO A 145 -13.33 5.37 -24.97
CA PRO A 145 -12.33 6.05 -25.76
C PRO A 145 -11.78 7.18 -24.90
N SER A 146 -10.48 7.13 -24.58
CA SER A 146 -9.81 8.25 -23.96
C SER A 146 -10.08 9.43 -24.88
N ARG A 147 -10.84 10.43 -24.40
CA ARG A 147 -11.11 11.65 -25.16
C ARG A 147 -9.73 12.14 -25.60
N ALA A 148 -9.43 12.02 -26.90
CA ALA A 148 -8.12 12.41 -27.42
C ALA A 148 -7.88 13.81 -26.86
N ALA A 149 -6.76 13.99 -26.15
CA ALA A 149 -6.43 15.24 -25.47
C ALA A 149 -6.58 16.35 -26.49
N ALA A 150 -7.76 16.95 -26.52
CA ALA A 150 -8.06 17.98 -27.46
C ALA A 150 -7.15 19.09 -26.96
N ASN A 151 -6.14 19.42 -27.74
CA ASN A 151 -5.30 20.59 -27.55
C ASN A 151 -6.21 21.81 -27.72
N THR A 152 -7.15 22.01 -26.80
CA THR A 152 -7.91 23.21 -26.65
C THR A 152 -6.95 24.20 -26.04
N SER A 153 -6.21 24.89 -26.91
CA SER A 153 -5.65 26.20 -26.61
C SER A 153 -6.83 27.12 -26.25
N VAL A 154 -7.34 26.99 -25.02
CA VAL A 154 -8.39 27.87 -24.50
C VAL A 154 -7.75 29.25 -24.26
N PRO A 155 -8.46 30.35 -24.58
CA PRO A 155 -7.90 31.69 -24.63
C PRO A 155 -7.36 32.17 -23.28
N SER A 156 -6.56 33.24 -23.34
CA SER A 156 -5.96 34.02 -22.25
C SER A 156 -6.96 34.65 -21.26
N SER A 157 -7.98 33.93 -20.82
CA SER A 157 -8.82 34.38 -19.70
C SER A 157 -7.98 34.38 -18.41
N PRO A 158 -8.19 35.36 -17.52
CA PRO A 158 -7.55 35.35 -16.22
C PRO A 158 -7.89 34.04 -15.48
N PRO A 159 -6.98 33.54 -14.62
CA PRO A 159 -7.23 32.32 -13.86
C PRO A 159 -8.54 32.42 -13.05
N PRO A 160 -9.35 31.34 -12.98
CA PRO A 160 -10.60 31.32 -12.21
C PRO A 160 -10.35 31.64 -10.73
N LEU A 161 -11.06 32.64 -10.22
CA LEU A 161 -10.91 33.10 -8.84
C LEU A 161 -12.14 32.67 -8.00
N LEU A 162 -11.91 31.74 -7.08
CA LEU A 162 -12.92 31.08 -6.27
C LEU A 162 -12.84 31.56 -4.81
N HIS A 163 -13.19 32.83 -4.58
CA HIS A 163 -13.03 33.51 -3.29
C HIS A 163 -13.67 32.81 -2.09
N SER A 164 -14.79 32.12 -2.28
CA SER A 164 -15.55 31.52 -1.19
C SER A 164 -15.29 30.03 -1.02
N LEU A 165 -14.49 29.41 -1.89
CA LEU A 165 -14.26 27.98 -1.84
C LEU A 165 -13.37 27.65 -0.63
N THR A 166 -13.98 27.09 0.40
CA THR A 166 -13.33 26.74 1.66
C THR A 166 -12.98 25.26 1.75
N THR A 167 -13.68 24.40 1.01
CA THR A 167 -13.56 22.95 1.17
C THR A 167 -13.42 22.24 -0.17
N LEU A 168 -12.34 21.45 -0.31
CA LEU A 168 -12.12 20.48 -1.37
C LEU A 168 -11.96 19.09 -0.76
N SER A 169 -12.73 18.09 -1.20
CA SER A 169 -12.65 16.74 -0.62
C SER A 169 -12.79 15.62 -1.65
N GLY A 170 -12.17 14.48 -1.36
CA GLY A 170 -12.15 13.32 -2.27
C GLY A 170 -11.23 13.47 -3.48
N LEU A 171 -10.27 14.40 -3.42
CA LEU A 171 -9.37 14.68 -4.54
C LEU A 171 -8.58 13.45 -4.99
N ARG A 172 -8.42 13.28 -6.29
CA ARG A 172 -7.63 12.21 -6.91
C ARG A 172 -6.53 12.82 -7.77
N PRO A 173 -5.48 12.08 -8.13
CA PRO A 173 -4.38 12.59 -8.93
C PRO A 173 -4.83 13.40 -10.16
N HIS A 174 -5.71 12.81 -10.98
CA HIS A 174 -6.19 13.45 -12.19
C HIS A 174 -7.00 14.73 -11.96
N VAL A 175 -7.75 14.80 -10.86
CA VAL A 175 -8.53 15.99 -10.50
C VAL A 175 -7.59 17.13 -10.13
N CYS A 176 -6.54 16.84 -9.36
CA CYS A 176 -5.57 17.86 -8.97
C CYS A 176 -4.80 18.39 -10.17
N ASP A 177 -4.38 17.52 -11.09
CA ASP A 177 -3.75 17.93 -12.35
C ASP A 177 -4.64 18.89 -13.14
N LEU A 178 -5.94 18.59 -13.23
CA LEU A 178 -6.91 19.46 -13.91
C LEU A 178 -7.06 20.82 -13.19
N ILE A 179 -7.18 20.84 -11.86
CA ILE A 179 -7.28 22.09 -11.10
C ILE A 179 -6.02 22.96 -11.32
N ASP A 180 -4.84 22.35 -11.28
CA ASP A 180 -3.57 23.04 -11.51
C ASP A 180 -3.44 23.55 -12.95
N ASN A 181 -3.84 22.75 -13.94
CA ASN A 181 -3.85 23.13 -15.36
C ASN A 181 -4.78 24.33 -15.62
N HIS A 182 -5.91 24.38 -14.92
CA HIS A 182 -6.85 25.50 -14.98
C HIS A 182 -6.43 26.68 -14.08
N LYS A 183 -5.34 26.54 -13.32
CA LYS A 183 -4.72 27.59 -12.49
C LYS A 183 -5.66 28.22 -11.47
N TRP A 184 -6.61 27.45 -10.93
CA TRP A 184 -7.59 27.96 -9.97
C TRP A 184 -6.93 28.69 -8.80
N GLN A 185 -7.47 29.88 -8.48
CA GLN A 185 -7.07 30.69 -7.33
C GLN A 185 -8.12 30.54 -6.23
N MET A 186 -7.71 30.03 -5.07
CA MET A 186 -8.61 29.69 -3.96
C MET A 186 -8.12 30.30 -2.63
N PRO A 187 -8.15 31.63 -2.49
CA PRO A 187 -7.54 32.32 -1.35
C PRO A 187 -8.14 31.93 0.01
N SER A 188 -9.40 31.50 0.03
CA SER A 188 -10.11 31.12 1.27
C SER A 188 -10.17 29.62 1.52
N LEU A 189 -9.40 28.80 0.78
CA LEU A 189 -9.42 27.34 0.92
C LEU A 189 -8.88 26.91 2.29
N ARG A 190 -9.75 26.35 3.13
CA ARG A 190 -9.42 25.94 4.50
C ARG A 190 -9.16 24.45 4.64
N HIS A 191 -9.94 23.63 3.95
CA HIS A 191 -9.92 22.18 4.13
C HIS A 191 -9.71 21.48 2.79
N VAL A 192 -8.65 20.69 2.70
CA VAL A 192 -8.31 19.92 1.50
C VAL A 192 -8.14 18.46 1.89
N ARG A 193 -8.96 17.60 1.29
CA ARG A 193 -8.93 16.15 1.52
C ARG A 193 -8.81 15.39 0.21
N GLY A 194 -7.74 14.64 0.04
CA GLY A 194 -7.51 13.66 -1.01
C GLY A 194 -8.11 12.30 -0.69
N HIS A 195 -8.23 11.50 -1.73
CA HIS A 195 -8.54 10.09 -1.65
C HIS A 195 -7.25 9.36 -1.25
N PRO A 196 -7.29 8.37 -0.34
CA PRO A 196 -6.08 7.75 0.18
C PRO A 196 -5.22 7.03 -0.88
N ILE A 197 -5.67 6.83 -2.13
CA ILE A 197 -5.05 5.88 -3.08
C ILE A 197 -3.87 6.52 -3.84
N GLY A 198 -2.68 6.38 -3.26
CA GLY A 198 -1.56 5.63 -3.84
C GLY A 198 -0.72 6.26 -4.95
N ARG A 199 -1.01 7.48 -5.40
CA ARG A 199 -0.10 8.19 -6.31
C ARG A 199 0.14 9.60 -5.83
N VAL A 200 1.37 10.05 -6.05
CA VAL A 200 1.80 11.43 -5.89
C VAL A 200 1.17 12.25 -7.01
N PHE A 201 0.69 13.44 -6.69
CA PHE A 201 0.21 14.40 -7.68
C PHE A 201 0.53 15.83 -7.27
N PRO A 202 0.85 16.71 -8.22
CA PRO A 202 0.98 18.13 -7.94
C PRO A 202 -0.36 18.68 -7.40
N CYS A 203 -0.27 19.50 -6.35
CA CYS A 203 -1.39 20.28 -5.83
C CYS A 203 -0.94 21.74 -5.72
N GLY A 204 -0.45 22.30 -6.81
CA GLY A 204 0.05 23.68 -6.89
C GLY A 204 -0.97 24.70 -6.41
N PHE A 205 -2.26 24.43 -6.64
CA PHE A 205 -3.38 25.24 -6.19
C PHE A 205 -3.42 25.49 -4.68
N ILE A 206 -2.81 24.61 -3.87
CA ILE A 206 -2.75 24.80 -2.40
C ILE A 206 -1.98 26.07 -2.05
N LYS A 207 -0.99 26.45 -2.87
CA LYS A 207 -0.19 27.67 -2.67
C LYS A 207 -1.01 28.94 -2.87
N THR A 208 -2.17 28.85 -3.50
CA THR A 208 -3.09 29.98 -3.69
C THR A 208 -3.89 30.29 -2.43
N SER A 209 -3.95 29.37 -1.46
CA SER A 209 -4.68 29.57 -0.21
C SER A 209 -3.93 30.47 0.78
N HIS A 210 -4.70 31.26 1.53
CA HIS A 210 -4.23 32.04 2.68
C HIS A 210 -4.85 31.57 4.00
N CYS A 211 -5.79 30.62 3.95
CA CYS A 211 -6.57 30.19 5.10
C CYS A 211 -6.50 28.68 5.33
N LEU A 212 -5.48 28.00 4.80
CA LEU A 212 -5.39 26.55 4.88
C LEU A 212 -5.24 26.09 6.34
N GLU A 213 -6.25 25.38 6.84
CA GLU A 213 -6.36 24.90 8.21
C GLU A 213 -6.25 23.38 8.32
N SER A 214 -6.71 22.64 7.30
CA SER A 214 -6.67 21.19 7.26
C SER A 214 -6.19 20.68 5.91
N LEU A 215 -5.22 19.77 5.93
CA LEU A 215 -4.65 19.16 4.74
C LEU A 215 -4.49 17.64 4.91
N ASP A 216 -5.23 16.85 4.13
CA ASP A 216 -5.21 15.39 4.18
C ASP A 216 -5.19 14.83 2.77
N LEU A 217 -4.03 14.79 2.09
CA LEU A 217 -3.94 14.36 0.69
C LEU A 217 -3.70 12.85 0.50
N GLY A 218 -3.70 12.07 1.59
CA GLY A 218 -3.34 10.66 1.55
C GLY A 218 -1.83 10.41 1.47
N ILE A 219 -1.42 9.30 0.85
CA ILE A 219 -0.01 8.87 0.83
C ILE A 219 0.77 9.65 -0.24
N PHE A 220 1.68 10.49 0.22
CA PHE A 220 2.61 11.27 -0.58
C PHE A 220 4.02 10.97 -0.11
N GLY A 221 4.98 10.70 -1.01
CA GLY A 221 6.36 10.52 -0.59
C GLY A 221 6.90 11.75 0.16
N PRO A 222 7.88 11.59 1.07
CA PRO A 222 8.48 12.73 1.80
C PRO A 222 8.94 13.86 0.88
N ARG A 223 9.50 13.51 -0.29
CA ARG A 223 9.99 14.48 -1.29
C ARG A 223 8.86 15.32 -1.88
N ASP A 224 7.70 14.72 -2.10
CA ASP A 224 6.57 15.37 -2.75
C ASP A 224 5.86 16.34 -1.80
N TRP A 225 5.75 15.96 -0.52
CA TRP A 225 5.32 16.88 0.53
C TRP A 225 6.21 18.10 0.62
N LEU A 226 7.54 17.93 0.57
CA LEU A 226 8.45 19.07 0.61
C LEU A 226 8.20 20.02 -0.58
N ALA A 227 8.06 19.47 -1.79
CA ALA A 227 7.79 20.27 -2.99
C ALA A 227 6.44 21.00 -2.91
N LEU A 228 5.43 20.35 -2.33
CA LEU A 228 4.11 20.90 -2.13
C LEU A 228 4.11 22.06 -1.12
N LEU A 229 4.73 21.84 0.04
CA LEU A 229 4.77 22.80 1.14
C LEU A 229 5.73 23.96 0.87
N LYS A 230 6.75 23.75 0.02
CA LYS A 230 7.68 24.81 -0.37
C LYS A 230 6.94 25.94 -1.09
N GLY A 231 6.88 27.09 -0.42
CA GLY A 231 6.21 28.31 -0.89
C GLY A 231 4.73 28.43 -0.49
N GLY A 232 4.17 27.48 0.25
CA GLY A 232 2.83 27.59 0.82
C GLY A 232 2.80 28.46 2.08
N ARG A 233 1.68 29.18 2.29
CA ARG A 233 1.43 29.92 3.54
C ARG A 233 0.74 29.00 4.55
N LEU A 234 1.52 28.32 5.38
CA LEU A 234 1.04 27.30 6.32
C LEU A 234 0.79 27.83 7.75
N ALA A 235 0.76 29.15 7.93
CA ALA A 235 0.63 29.77 9.26
C ALA A 235 -0.67 29.39 10.00
N HIS A 236 -1.72 29.02 9.26
CA HIS A 236 -3.02 28.63 9.80
C HIS A 236 -3.25 27.12 9.85
N LEU A 237 -2.27 26.30 9.44
CA LEU A 237 -2.45 24.86 9.34
C LEU A 237 -2.53 24.23 10.74
N LYS A 238 -3.69 23.66 11.05
CA LYS A 238 -4.02 23.05 12.35
C LYS A 238 -4.03 21.53 12.32
N HIS A 239 -4.47 20.95 11.20
CA HIS A 239 -4.71 19.52 11.07
C HIS A 239 -4.04 18.96 9.82
N ILE A 240 -3.31 17.86 9.96
CA ILE A 240 -2.73 17.16 8.82
C ILE A 240 -2.99 15.66 8.96
N GLY A 241 -3.73 15.11 7.99
CA GLY A 241 -4.34 13.77 8.09
C GLY A 241 -3.43 12.61 7.68
N THR A 242 -2.36 12.86 6.92
CA THR A 242 -1.35 11.85 6.58
C THR A 242 -0.02 12.53 6.31
N VAL A 243 0.82 12.66 7.34
CA VAL A 243 2.12 13.34 7.24
C VAL A 243 3.23 12.38 6.82
N LEU A 244 4.07 12.80 5.87
CA LEU A 244 5.43 12.30 5.73
C LEU A 244 6.43 13.43 6.02
N ALA A 245 7.01 13.40 7.22
CA ALA A 245 8.28 13.98 7.71
C ALA A 245 8.65 15.47 7.48
N THR A 246 8.13 16.17 6.48
CA THR A 246 8.76 17.43 6.00
C THR A 246 8.21 18.71 6.62
N LEU A 247 7.37 18.59 7.65
CA LEU A 247 6.79 19.74 8.35
C LEU A 247 7.73 20.39 9.36
N ALA A 248 8.74 19.68 9.86
CA ALA A 248 9.66 20.21 10.87
C ALA A 248 10.37 21.51 10.40
N SER A 249 10.57 21.68 9.08
CA SER A 249 11.16 22.89 8.49
C SER A 249 10.13 23.97 8.10
N GLY A 250 8.83 23.67 8.13
CA GLY A 250 7.78 24.50 7.51
C GLY A 250 7.21 25.63 8.38
N GLY A 251 7.67 25.78 9.62
CA GLY A 251 7.21 26.86 10.51
C GLY A 251 5.74 26.79 10.91
N CYS A 252 5.12 25.60 10.87
CA CYS A 252 3.76 25.41 11.35
C CYS A 252 3.75 25.53 12.88
N LYS A 253 3.25 26.65 13.43
CA LYS A 253 3.21 26.93 14.89
C LYS A 253 1.87 26.57 15.56
N SER A 254 0.87 26.19 14.76
CA SER A 254 -0.52 26.03 15.20
C SER A 254 -1.06 24.62 15.02
N LEU A 255 -0.17 23.61 14.88
CA LEU A 255 -0.61 22.23 14.74
C LEU A 255 -1.24 21.76 16.06
N GLU A 256 -2.50 21.35 15.98
CA GLU A 256 -3.31 20.81 17.07
C GLU A 256 -3.40 19.28 17.00
N SER A 257 -3.31 18.71 15.80
CA SER A 257 -3.35 17.26 15.61
C SER A 257 -2.59 16.83 14.36
N VAL A 258 -1.75 15.81 14.53
CA VAL A 258 -1.03 15.10 13.47
C VAL A 258 -1.43 13.64 13.54
N SER A 259 -2.18 13.19 12.53
CA SER A 259 -2.53 11.79 12.38
C SER A 259 -1.68 11.17 11.27
N PHE A 260 -1.11 10.01 11.55
CA PHE A 260 -0.37 9.21 10.61
C PHE A 260 -1.02 7.84 10.48
N ILE A 261 -1.55 7.58 9.29
CA ILE A 261 -2.32 6.38 9.01
C ILE A 261 -1.50 5.46 8.10
N VAL A 262 -1.03 4.33 8.65
CA VAL A 262 -0.31 3.29 7.91
C VAL A 262 -1.32 2.35 7.25
N LYS A 263 -1.27 2.20 5.93
CA LYS A 263 -2.20 1.30 5.23
C LYS A 263 -1.86 -0.18 5.43
N SER A 264 -2.87 -1.01 5.25
CA SER A 264 -2.74 -2.47 5.25
C SER A 264 -1.82 -3.04 4.17
N SER A 265 -1.52 -2.28 3.12
CA SER A 265 -0.59 -2.69 2.05
C SER A 265 0.85 -2.21 2.26
N VAL A 266 1.14 -1.47 3.34
CA VAL A 266 2.48 -0.91 3.58
C VAL A 266 3.34 -1.93 4.31
N ILE A 267 4.61 -2.02 3.89
CA ILE A 267 5.66 -2.73 4.62
C ILE A 267 6.39 -1.69 5.48
N VAL A 268 6.56 -1.98 6.76
CA VAL A 268 7.37 -1.15 7.67
C VAL A 268 8.83 -1.34 7.29
N SER A 269 9.45 -0.31 6.72
CA SER A 269 10.80 -0.35 6.15
C SER A 269 11.70 0.73 6.76
N PRO A 270 13.00 0.78 6.44
CA PRO A 270 13.89 1.87 6.88
C PRO A 270 13.35 3.25 6.53
N GLU A 271 12.67 3.40 5.39
CA GLU A 271 12.02 4.65 5.01
C GLU A 271 10.97 5.08 6.04
N MET A 272 10.18 4.12 6.57
CA MET A 272 9.18 4.37 7.62
C MET A 272 9.83 4.93 8.90
N VAL A 273 11.03 4.47 9.25
CA VAL A 273 11.76 4.99 10.41
C VAL A 273 12.09 6.47 10.21
N GLY A 274 12.56 6.86 9.01
CA GLY A 274 12.77 8.27 8.67
C GLY A 274 11.52 9.14 8.84
N VAL A 275 10.33 8.57 8.56
CA VAL A 275 9.03 9.22 8.80
C VAL A 275 8.79 9.43 10.28
N LEU A 276 8.93 8.37 11.06
CA LEU A 276 8.67 8.40 12.50
C LEU A 276 9.65 9.32 13.22
N THR A 277 10.93 9.30 12.85
CA THR A 277 11.95 10.23 13.39
C THR A 277 11.58 11.67 13.10
N ALA A 278 11.09 11.96 11.91
CA ALA A 278 10.69 13.33 11.57
C ALA A 278 9.38 13.76 12.24
N ILE A 279 8.44 12.84 12.48
CA ILE A 279 7.26 13.09 13.33
C ILE A 279 7.70 13.39 14.76
N ASP A 280 8.65 12.62 15.31
CA ASP A 280 9.18 12.89 16.65
C ASP A 280 9.95 14.20 16.71
N GLY A 281 10.70 14.55 15.65
CA GLY A 281 11.34 15.85 15.49
C GLY A 281 10.31 16.99 15.49
N LEU A 282 9.19 16.83 14.78
CA LEU A 282 8.09 17.80 14.80
C LEU A 282 7.49 17.93 16.21
N ARG A 283 7.26 16.81 16.89
CA ARG A 283 6.75 16.74 18.26
C ARG A 283 7.66 17.45 19.27
N THR A 284 8.98 17.30 19.12
CA THR A 284 9.98 17.83 20.06
C THR A 284 10.47 19.24 19.73
N SER A 285 10.34 19.69 18.48
CA SER A 285 10.81 21.01 18.01
C SER A 285 10.08 22.23 18.58
N GLY A 286 8.97 22.04 19.31
CA GLY A 286 8.10 23.12 19.77
C GLY A 286 7.30 23.80 18.64
N ALA A 287 7.34 23.26 17.42
CA ALA A 287 6.50 23.72 16.31
C ALA A 287 5.02 23.37 16.53
N ALA A 288 4.75 22.19 17.11
CA ALA A 288 3.39 21.82 17.47
C ALA A 288 2.96 22.50 18.78
N SER A 289 1.65 22.69 18.95
CA SER A 289 1.09 23.08 20.25
C SER A 289 1.55 22.07 21.33
N PRO A 290 1.82 22.49 22.58
CA PRO A 290 2.10 21.55 23.67
C PRO A 290 0.98 20.52 23.90
N THR A 291 -0.23 20.83 23.45
CA THR A 291 -1.42 19.96 23.50
C THR A 291 -1.65 19.16 22.22
N ALA A 292 -0.74 19.26 21.24
CA ALA A 292 -0.93 18.61 19.95
C ALA A 292 -0.95 17.10 20.09
N SER A 293 -1.99 16.48 19.54
CA SER A 293 -2.11 15.02 19.51
C SER A 293 -1.31 14.45 18.34
N PHE A 294 -0.47 13.46 18.62
CA PHE A 294 0.24 12.69 17.60
C PHE A 294 -0.27 11.26 17.67
N THR A 295 -0.92 10.80 16.60
CA THR A 295 -1.49 9.45 16.57
C THR A 295 -0.97 8.70 15.35
N VAL A 296 -0.35 7.55 15.59
CA VAL A 296 0.01 6.59 14.55
C VAL A 296 -0.96 5.42 14.61
N ALA A 297 -1.66 5.14 13.52
CA ALA A 297 -2.64 4.05 13.47
C ALA A 297 -2.49 3.24 12.18
N ALA A 298 -2.66 1.93 12.25
CA ALA A 298 -2.77 1.08 11.07
C ALA A 298 -4.23 0.99 10.57
N ILE A 299 -4.48 1.21 9.28
CA ILE A 299 -5.80 0.99 8.68
C ILE A 299 -6.13 -0.49 8.79
N HIS A 300 -7.34 -0.80 9.25
CA HIS A 300 -7.79 -2.17 9.53
C HIS A 300 -6.92 -2.90 10.57
N GLN A 301 -6.17 -2.14 11.41
CA GLN A 301 -5.33 -2.68 12.47
C GLN A 301 -4.29 -3.71 11.99
N ARG A 302 -3.89 -3.64 10.72
CA ARG A 302 -2.93 -4.57 10.11
C ARG A 302 -2.00 -3.84 9.15
N VAL A 303 -0.72 -4.17 9.16
CA VAL A 303 0.25 -3.77 8.11
C VAL A 303 0.64 -5.00 7.29
N SER A 304 1.00 -4.80 6.03
CA SER A 304 1.28 -5.92 5.12
C SER A 304 2.47 -6.73 5.61
N GLY A 305 3.53 -6.03 6.03
CA GLY A 305 4.72 -6.66 6.54
C GLY A 305 5.61 -5.73 7.34
N PHE A 306 6.64 -6.31 7.96
CA PHE A 306 7.64 -5.60 8.74
C PHE A 306 9.04 -6.06 8.34
N SER A 307 9.88 -5.12 7.90
CA SER A 307 11.24 -5.39 7.45
C SER A 307 12.22 -5.36 8.61
N LEU A 308 12.90 -6.47 8.89
CA LEU A 308 13.99 -6.54 9.87
C LEU A 308 15.25 -5.80 9.40
N SER A 309 15.35 -5.45 8.11
CA SER A 309 16.48 -4.69 7.57
C SER A 309 16.63 -3.32 8.22
N LEU A 310 15.55 -2.75 8.78
CA LEU A 310 15.59 -1.48 9.49
C LEU A 310 16.50 -1.50 10.73
N LEU A 311 16.81 -2.68 11.29
CA LEU A 311 17.73 -2.81 12.42
C LEU A 311 19.19 -2.55 12.01
N HIS A 312 19.52 -2.73 10.74
CA HIS A 312 20.84 -2.43 10.18
C HIS A 312 20.91 -1.06 9.50
N GLU A 313 19.86 -0.73 8.75
CA GLU A 313 19.91 0.40 7.83
C GLU A 313 19.57 1.73 8.49
N CYS A 314 18.95 1.70 9.66
CA CYS A 314 18.60 2.92 10.39
C CYS A 314 19.74 3.35 11.31
N PRO A 315 20.11 4.65 11.33
CA PRO A 315 21.14 5.15 12.21
C PRO A 315 20.67 5.10 13.68
N ALA A 316 21.58 4.87 14.62
CA ALA A 316 21.26 4.73 16.05
C ALA A 316 20.40 5.89 16.63
N PRO A 317 20.67 7.17 16.32
CA PRO A 317 19.85 8.29 16.80
C PRO A 317 18.37 8.22 16.36
N SER A 318 18.05 7.55 15.26
CA SER A 318 16.66 7.39 14.83
C SER A 318 15.91 6.37 15.68
N LEU A 319 16.60 5.34 16.18
CA LEU A 319 16.02 4.25 16.98
C LEU A 319 16.07 4.51 18.50
N SER A 320 16.85 5.50 18.93
CA SER A 320 16.93 5.92 20.33
C SER A 320 15.67 6.67 20.81
N SER A 321 14.89 7.26 19.88
CA SER A 321 13.63 7.93 20.20
C SER A 321 12.61 6.94 20.80
N PRO A 322 12.10 7.19 22.03
CA PRO A 322 11.06 6.36 22.62
C PRO A 322 9.80 6.28 21.76
N PHE A 323 9.40 7.40 21.14
CA PHE A 323 8.23 7.44 20.26
C PHE A 323 8.40 6.55 19.03
N VAL A 324 9.57 6.62 18.39
CA VAL A 324 9.87 5.79 17.22
C VAL A 324 9.84 4.31 17.62
N ARG A 325 10.49 3.97 18.74
CA ARG A 325 10.58 2.59 19.26
C ARG A 325 9.21 2.01 19.61
N GLU A 326 8.41 2.73 20.38
CA GLU A 326 7.05 2.33 20.76
C GLU A 326 6.16 2.15 19.53
N THR A 327 6.27 3.06 18.56
CA THR A 327 5.50 2.97 17.31
C THR A 327 5.95 1.77 16.47
N LEU A 328 7.24 1.49 16.35
CA LEU A 328 7.74 0.32 15.63
C LEU A 328 7.30 -0.98 16.30
N CYS A 329 7.34 -1.05 17.63
CA CYS A 329 6.80 -2.18 18.39
C CYS A 329 5.29 -2.36 18.11
N TYR A 330 4.50 -1.29 18.16
CA TYR A 330 3.08 -1.34 17.82
C TYR A 330 2.87 -1.86 16.39
N LEU A 331 3.57 -1.31 15.40
CA LEU A 331 3.42 -1.73 14.01
C LEU A 331 3.83 -3.20 13.80
N ALA A 332 4.87 -3.67 14.48
CA ALA A 332 5.27 -5.08 14.47
C ALA A 332 4.15 -6.00 14.98
N THR A 333 3.40 -5.59 16.01
CA THR A 333 2.27 -6.40 16.52
C THR A 333 1.12 -6.56 15.52
N THR A 334 1.02 -5.63 14.56
CA THR A 334 0.00 -5.62 13.51
C THR A 334 0.49 -6.20 12.17
N ALA A 335 1.75 -6.65 12.08
CA ALA A 335 2.34 -7.10 10.83
C ALA A 335 1.84 -8.49 10.42
N GLY A 336 1.29 -8.61 9.21
CA GLY A 336 0.86 -9.89 8.65
C GLY A 336 2.00 -10.78 8.12
N SER A 337 3.15 -10.18 7.82
CA SER A 337 4.35 -10.87 7.34
C SER A 337 5.61 -10.20 7.87
N ILE A 338 6.73 -10.90 7.83
CA ILE A 338 8.04 -10.38 8.19
C ILE A 338 8.94 -10.51 6.97
N THR A 339 9.69 -9.47 6.65
CA THR A 339 10.66 -9.50 5.56
C THR A 339 12.06 -9.20 6.09
N TRP A 340 13.07 -9.78 5.48
CA TRP A 340 14.45 -9.42 5.74
C TRP A 340 15.23 -9.44 4.43
N HIS A 341 15.59 -8.25 3.98
CA HIS A 341 16.35 -8.00 2.78
C HIS A 341 17.66 -7.33 3.18
N SER A 342 18.75 -8.08 3.20
CA SER A 342 20.04 -7.47 3.50
C SER A 342 20.52 -6.64 2.30
N SER A 343 21.09 -5.47 2.53
CA SER A 343 21.69 -4.66 1.48
C SER A 343 23.05 -5.22 1.06
N GLU A 344 23.44 -4.97 -0.20
CA GLU A 344 24.74 -5.44 -0.73
C GLU A 344 25.93 -4.90 0.08
N ALA A 345 25.84 -3.63 0.51
CA ALA A 345 26.84 -2.99 1.36
C ALA A 345 27.10 -3.79 2.64
N TYR A 346 26.03 -4.36 3.22
CA TYR A 346 26.11 -5.10 4.47
C TYR A 346 26.87 -6.42 4.35
N PHE A 347 26.89 -7.02 3.16
CA PHE A 347 27.69 -8.23 2.92
C PHE A 347 29.16 -7.93 2.70
N THR A 348 29.47 -6.79 2.05
CA THR A 348 30.85 -6.39 1.81
C THR A 348 31.57 -5.95 3.08
N ALA A 349 30.83 -5.36 4.02
CA ALA A 349 31.36 -4.90 5.31
C ALA A 349 30.29 -5.10 6.41
N PRO A 350 30.19 -6.31 6.99
CA PRO A 350 29.22 -6.57 8.06
C PRO A 350 29.52 -5.71 9.27
N VAL A 351 28.56 -4.88 9.67
CA VAL A 351 28.64 -4.05 10.88
C VAL A 351 27.68 -4.62 11.92
N GLU A 352 28.07 -4.64 13.20
CA GLU A 352 27.11 -4.94 14.26
C GLU A 352 25.98 -3.90 14.30
N ILE A 353 24.75 -4.33 14.58
CA ILE A 353 23.67 -3.39 14.87
C ILE A 353 23.97 -2.58 16.13
N SER A 354 23.49 -1.35 16.18
CA SER A 354 23.66 -0.47 17.35
C SER A 354 22.96 -1.02 18.59
N ASP A 355 23.36 -0.58 19.79
CA ASP A 355 22.72 -1.01 21.03
C ASP A 355 21.23 -0.64 21.09
N ASP A 356 20.83 0.51 20.52
CA ASP A 356 19.42 0.88 20.35
C ASP A 356 18.65 -0.12 19.47
N ALA A 357 19.29 -0.61 18.40
CA ALA A 357 18.71 -1.62 17.53
C ALA A 357 18.65 -3.00 18.23
N LYS A 358 19.65 -3.36 19.04
CA LYS A 358 19.62 -4.57 19.89
C LYS A 358 18.46 -4.51 20.88
N GLU A 359 18.26 -3.36 21.54
CA GLU A 359 17.15 -3.15 22.49
C GLU A 359 15.78 -3.19 21.79
N LEU A 360 15.65 -2.54 20.62
CA LEU A 360 14.44 -2.62 19.81
C LEU A 360 14.16 -4.06 19.39
N ALA A 361 15.14 -4.78 18.85
CA ALA A 361 15.00 -6.17 18.41
C ALA A 361 14.48 -7.07 19.54
N ALA A 362 15.01 -6.92 20.76
CA ALA A 362 14.56 -7.68 21.92
C ALA A 362 13.07 -7.45 22.28
N LYS A 363 12.52 -6.27 21.95
CA LYS A 363 11.13 -5.87 22.21
C LYS A 363 10.16 -6.19 21.08
N LEU A 364 10.62 -6.45 19.86
CA LEU A 364 9.74 -6.75 18.73
C LEU A 364 8.95 -8.05 18.96
N ARG A 365 7.66 -8.01 18.64
CA ARG A 365 6.73 -9.15 18.70
C ARG A 365 5.84 -9.13 17.47
N PHE A 366 5.57 -10.31 16.90
CA PHE A 366 4.84 -10.45 15.63
C PHE A 366 3.62 -11.40 15.72
N PRO A 367 2.71 -11.24 16.70
CA PRO A 367 1.60 -12.18 16.95
C PRO A 367 0.70 -12.48 15.73
N GLN A 368 0.63 -11.57 14.75
CA GLN A 368 -0.20 -11.71 13.55
C GLN A 368 0.56 -12.20 12.31
N ALA A 369 1.88 -12.39 12.40
CA ALA A 369 2.68 -12.79 11.26
C ALA A 369 2.47 -14.26 10.94
N SER A 370 2.06 -14.57 9.71
CA SER A 370 1.92 -15.95 9.23
C SER A 370 3.12 -16.42 8.40
N SER A 371 3.92 -15.48 7.89
CA SER A 371 5.01 -15.76 6.96
C SER A 371 6.25 -14.91 7.25
N ILE A 372 7.43 -15.48 7.06
CA ILE A 372 8.71 -14.75 7.00
C ILE A 372 9.39 -14.97 5.65
N SER A 373 9.84 -13.88 5.03
CA SER A 373 10.60 -13.90 3.78
C SER A 373 12.00 -13.37 4.03
N VAL A 374 13.02 -14.16 3.71
CA VAL A 374 14.41 -13.74 3.83
C VAL A 374 15.07 -13.85 2.47
N ALA A 375 15.50 -12.72 1.90
CA ALA A 375 16.04 -12.71 0.55
C ALA A 375 17.43 -12.08 0.49
N THR A 376 18.23 -12.66 -0.40
CA THR A 376 19.49 -12.07 -0.88
C THR A 376 19.16 -10.83 -1.73
N PRO A 377 19.96 -9.74 -1.66
CA PRO A 377 19.76 -8.55 -2.49
C PRO A 377 19.70 -8.93 -3.97
N THR A 378 18.78 -8.31 -4.69
CA THR A 378 18.41 -8.71 -6.06
C THR A 378 19.49 -8.41 -7.12
N THR A 379 20.46 -7.56 -6.80
CA THR A 379 21.48 -7.04 -7.73
C THR A 379 22.62 -8.01 -8.04
N THR A 380 22.84 -9.03 -7.20
CA THR A 380 24.04 -9.90 -7.28
C THR A 380 23.79 -11.26 -7.95
N LEU A 381 22.86 -11.30 -8.91
CA LEU A 381 22.35 -12.55 -9.50
C LEU A 381 23.40 -13.47 -10.13
N ASP A 382 24.57 -12.96 -10.53
CA ASP A 382 25.54 -13.69 -11.35
C ASP A 382 26.90 -13.97 -10.67
N THR A 383 27.12 -13.55 -9.43
CA THR A 383 28.43 -13.73 -8.76
C THR A 383 28.38 -14.77 -7.64
N TYR A 384 29.41 -15.61 -7.58
CA TYR A 384 29.64 -16.61 -6.53
C TYR A 384 29.70 -15.92 -5.17
N PHE A 385 28.55 -15.82 -4.52
CA PHE A 385 28.42 -15.13 -3.25
C PHE A 385 28.93 -16.03 -2.13
N THR A 386 30.03 -15.64 -1.47
CA THR A 386 30.55 -16.35 -0.31
C THR A 386 29.65 -16.08 0.90
N LEU A 387 29.07 -17.13 1.46
CA LEU A 387 28.24 -17.03 2.67
C LEU A 387 29.06 -16.47 3.85
N PRO A 388 28.52 -15.49 4.59
CA PRO A 388 29.14 -15.03 5.82
C PRO A 388 29.28 -16.19 6.83
N ALA A 389 30.38 -16.19 7.59
CA ALA A 389 30.57 -17.15 8.68
C ALA A 389 29.41 -17.07 9.70
N ALA A 390 29.11 -18.16 10.42
CA ALA A 390 28.05 -18.18 11.42
C ALA A 390 28.26 -17.19 12.58
N SER A 391 29.51 -16.78 12.83
CA SER A 391 29.88 -15.74 13.80
C SER A 391 29.83 -14.32 13.21
N SER A 392 29.47 -14.17 11.93
CA SER A 392 29.42 -12.86 11.29
C SER A 392 28.39 -11.96 11.96
N PRO A 393 28.69 -10.66 12.12
CA PRO A 393 27.73 -9.65 12.56
C PRO A 393 26.43 -9.64 11.73
N VAL A 394 26.45 -10.23 10.53
CA VAL A 394 25.29 -10.29 9.63
C VAL A 394 24.05 -10.92 10.27
N TRP A 395 24.25 -11.79 11.26
CA TRP A 395 23.19 -12.52 11.94
C TRP A 395 22.60 -11.75 13.13
N SER A 396 23.18 -10.59 13.47
CA SER A 396 22.85 -9.86 14.69
C SER A 396 21.37 -9.50 14.87
N PRO A 397 20.55 -9.18 13.83
CA PRO A 397 19.13 -8.96 14.05
C PRO A 397 18.44 -10.17 14.63
N ILE A 398 18.76 -11.37 14.12
CA ILE A 398 18.12 -12.60 14.57
C ILE A 398 18.56 -12.97 15.98
N THR A 399 19.85 -12.82 16.30
CA THR A 399 20.39 -13.23 17.60
C THR A 399 19.87 -12.37 18.75
N HIS A 400 19.40 -11.15 18.45
CA HIS A 400 18.82 -10.25 19.44
C HIS A 400 17.29 -10.27 19.50
N LEU A 401 16.61 -10.99 18.60
CA LEU A 401 15.17 -11.23 18.74
C LEU A 401 14.90 -12.14 19.93
N SER A 402 13.83 -11.83 20.67
CA SER A 402 13.35 -12.72 21.74
C SER A 402 12.89 -14.06 21.16
N ALA A 403 13.02 -15.14 21.95
CA ALA A 403 12.44 -16.45 21.61
C ALA A 403 10.91 -16.41 21.43
N GLU A 404 10.25 -15.38 21.96
CA GLU A 404 8.81 -15.12 21.81
C GLU A 404 8.49 -14.13 20.68
N ALA A 405 9.48 -13.72 19.89
CA ALA A 405 9.27 -12.74 18.82
C ALA A 405 8.27 -13.24 17.78
N PHE A 406 8.33 -14.52 17.43
CA PHE A 406 7.51 -15.13 16.39
C PHE A 406 6.36 -15.96 16.99
N PRO A 407 5.16 -15.90 16.40
CA PRO A 407 4.03 -16.67 16.87
C PRO A 407 4.09 -18.11 16.38
N ASP A 408 3.39 -19.00 17.08
CA ASP A 408 3.18 -20.38 16.64
C ASP A 408 2.40 -20.50 15.33
N THR A 409 1.70 -19.44 14.92
CA THR A 409 0.96 -19.33 13.65
C THR A 409 1.85 -19.02 12.45
N LEU A 410 3.14 -18.70 12.67
CA LEU A 410 4.10 -18.51 11.60
C LEU A 410 4.42 -19.87 10.97
N THR A 411 3.85 -20.09 9.79
CA THR A 411 3.87 -21.38 9.10
C THR A 411 4.62 -21.32 7.78
N ASP A 412 4.81 -20.14 7.20
CA ASP A 412 5.48 -19.99 5.92
C ASP A 412 6.89 -19.39 6.09
N LEU A 413 7.89 -20.08 5.56
CA LEU A 413 9.28 -19.65 5.53
C LEU A 413 9.72 -19.55 4.06
N ASN A 414 10.06 -18.34 3.63
CA ASN A 414 10.36 -18.03 2.24
C ASN A 414 11.83 -17.60 2.05
N PRO A 415 12.80 -18.51 2.15
CA PRO A 415 14.21 -18.19 1.95
C PRO A 415 14.53 -18.07 0.46
N THR A 416 15.23 -17.00 0.08
CA THR A 416 15.61 -16.72 -1.31
C THR A 416 17.12 -16.53 -1.44
N GLY A 417 17.74 -17.37 -2.27
CA GLY A 417 19.19 -17.40 -2.47
C GLY A 417 19.98 -17.97 -1.29
N PRO A 418 21.32 -18.09 -1.40
CA PRO A 418 22.15 -18.72 -0.38
C PRO A 418 22.02 -18.05 1.00
N PHE A 419 22.03 -16.71 1.05
CA PHE A 419 21.88 -15.98 2.30
C PHE A 419 20.54 -16.26 2.98
N GLY A 420 19.45 -16.23 2.22
CA GLY A 420 18.11 -16.52 2.75
C GLY A 420 18.04 -17.90 3.40
N HIS A 421 18.70 -18.90 2.82
CA HIS A 421 18.74 -20.25 3.39
C HIS A 421 19.60 -20.35 4.64
N ALA A 422 20.76 -19.68 4.66
CA ALA A 422 21.60 -19.62 5.85
C ALA A 422 20.90 -18.89 7.02
N ALA A 423 20.23 -17.78 6.74
CA ALA A 423 19.40 -17.05 7.70
C ALA A 423 18.25 -17.90 8.25
N ALA A 424 17.51 -18.57 7.35
CA ALA A 424 16.43 -19.47 7.71
C ALA A 424 16.92 -20.60 8.62
N ARG A 425 18.08 -21.20 8.30
CA ARG A 425 18.73 -22.20 9.15
C ARG A 425 18.99 -21.66 10.55
N GLN A 426 19.53 -20.46 10.65
CA GLN A 426 19.84 -19.84 11.93
C GLN A 426 18.57 -19.56 12.75
N LEU A 427 17.52 -19.02 12.14
CA LEU A 427 16.22 -18.78 12.78
C LEU A 427 15.59 -20.04 13.36
N VAL A 428 15.70 -21.15 12.64
CA VAL A 428 15.19 -22.44 13.10
C VAL A 428 16.09 -23.01 14.20
N ALA A 429 17.41 -22.96 14.03
CA ALA A 429 18.38 -23.50 14.98
C ALA A 429 18.34 -22.79 16.35
N THR A 430 18.02 -21.50 16.39
CA THR A 430 17.83 -20.76 17.65
C THR A 430 16.49 -21.07 18.33
N GLY A 431 15.63 -21.88 17.73
CA GLY A 431 14.31 -22.21 18.26
C GLY A 431 13.30 -21.06 18.17
N ASN A 432 13.63 -20.01 17.42
CA ASN A 432 12.78 -18.83 17.23
C ASN A 432 11.55 -19.14 16.36
N ILE A 433 11.65 -20.12 15.46
CA ILE A 433 10.53 -20.57 14.62
C ILE A 433 10.33 -22.07 14.80
N LYS A 434 9.13 -22.47 15.22
CA LYS A 434 8.84 -23.86 15.61
C LYS A 434 7.92 -24.61 14.65
N ASN A 435 7.05 -23.89 13.92
CA ASN A 435 5.92 -24.50 13.20
C ASN A 435 5.95 -24.25 11.69
N VAL A 436 7.13 -24.28 11.07
CA VAL A 436 7.25 -24.13 9.61
C VAL A 436 6.53 -25.29 8.92
N ARG A 437 5.49 -24.98 8.14
CA ARG A 437 4.72 -25.92 7.32
C ARG A 437 5.04 -25.77 5.84
N THR A 438 5.22 -24.54 5.39
CA THR A 438 5.48 -24.22 4.00
C THR A 438 6.89 -23.66 3.89
N LEU A 439 7.69 -24.29 3.01
CA LEU A 439 8.98 -23.76 2.60
C LEU A 439 8.87 -23.36 1.13
N TYR A 440 8.95 -22.06 0.83
CA TYR A 440 8.85 -21.56 -0.53
C TYR A 440 10.16 -20.87 -0.94
N SER A 441 10.72 -21.24 -2.09
CA SER A 441 11.90 -20.59 -2.62
C SER A 441 11.72 -20.24 -4.09
N GLU A 442 11.82 -18.96 -4.41
CA GLU A 442 11.62 -18.45 -5.79
C GLU A 442 12.83 -18.65 -6.70
N ARG A 443 13.97 -19.11 -6.16
CA ARG A 443 15.23 -19.18 -6.91
C ARG A 443 15.86 -20.55 -6.81
N VAL A 444 16.72 -20.86 -7.79
CA VAL A 444 17.56 -22.06 -7.75
C VAL A 444 18.48 -21.99 -6.54
N VAL A 445 18.40 -22.98 -5.67
CA VAL A 445 19.16 -23.06 -4.44
C VAL A 445 19.99 -24.34 -4.48
N PRO A 446 21.26 -24.30 -4.06
CA PRO A 446 22.04 -25.51 -3.91
C PRO A 446 21.31 -26.52 -3.03
N ALA A 447 21.26 -27.73 -3.54
CA ALA A 447 20.84 -28.93 -2.86
C ALA A 447 21.22 -28.99 -1.36
N SER A 448 22.50 -28.76 -1.08
CA SER A 448 23.07 -28.77 0.27
C SER A 448 22.40 -27.76 1.22
N ASP A 449 21.97 -26.61 0.73
CA ASP A 449 21.36 -25.56 1.55
C ASP A 449 19.95 -25.94 2.01
N VAL A 450 19.17 -26.52 1.10
CA VAL A 450 17.82 -27.04 1.37
C VAL A 450 17.90 -28.18 2.40
N LEU A 451 18.84 -29.12 2.21
CA LEU A 451 19.09 -30.19 3.17
C LEU A 451 19.50 -29.66 4.55
N GLY A 452 20.40 -28.67 4.59
CA GLY A 452 20.82 -28.05 5.84
C GLY A 452 19.66 -27.42 6.60
N LEU A 453 18.73 -26.78 5.88
CA LEU A 453 17.51 -26.18 6.46
C LEU A 453 16.56 -27.24 7.01
N LEU A 454 16.34 -28.31 6.24
CA LEU A 454 15.45 -29.39 6.67
C LEU A 454 16.02 -30.15 7.88
N ARG A 455 17.34 -30.32 7.96
CA ARG A 455 17.99 -30.83 9.17
C ARG A 455 17.82 -29.91 10.38
N ALA A 456 18.00 -28.60 10.19
CA ALA A 456 17.81 -27.62 11.27
C ALA A 456 16.37 -27.66 11.83
N MET A 457 15.37 -27.94 10.98
CA MET A 457 13.97 -28.09 11.40
C MET A 457 13.68 -29.40 12.16
N GLY A 458 14.71 -30.18 12.51
CA GLY A 458 14.58 -31.45 13.24
C GLY A 458 14.58 -32.69 12.34
N GLY A 459 15.04 -32.56 11.09
CA GLY A 459 15.17 -33.70 10.18
C GLY A 459 16.28 -34.60 10.72
N ALA A 460 15.94 -35.84 11.08
CA ALA A 460 16.88 -36.77 11.70
C ALA A 460 18.15 -36.85 10.85
N SER A 461 19.30 -36.58 11.47
CA SER A 461 20.59 -36.93 10.89
C SER A 461 20.67 -38.45 10.88
N GLU A 462 20.47 -39.05 9.72
CA GLU A 462 20.74 -40.47 9.50
C GLU A 462 22.26 -40.67 9.54
N SER A 463 22.81 -40.69 10.76
CA SER A 463 24.15 -41.18 11.03
C SER A 463 24.04 -42.67 11.31
N ASP A 464 23.75 -43.47 10.27
CA ASP A 464 24.03 -44.90 10.31
C ASP A 464 25.31 -45.16 9.52
N GLY A 465 26.34 -45.56 10.26
CA GLY A 465 27.70 -45.72 9.82
C GLY A 465 27.89 -46.98 8.97
N ARG A 466 27.40 -46.99 7.74
CA ARG A 466 27.97 -47.83 6.68
C ARG A 466 28.89 -47.00 5.81
N ARG A 467 30.08 -46.76 6.36
CA ARG A 467 31.25 -46.33 5.60
C ARG A 467 31.71 -47.54 4.79
N GLY A 468 31.15 -47.70 3.59
CA GLY A 468 31.73 -48.55 2.55
C GLY A 468 33.12 -48.00 2.23
N ASP A 469 34.13 -48.83 2.40
CA ASP A 469 35.54 -48.52 2.19
C ASP A 469 35.85 -48.54 0.69
N ASP A 470 35.46 -47.49 -0.03
CA ASP A 470 35.89 -47.24 -1.41
C ASP A 470 37.01 -46.20 -1.40
N ARG A 471 38.20 -46.64 -0.98
CA ARG A 471 39.46 -45.95 -1.29
C ARG A 471 40.01 -46.48 -2.59
N GLU A 472 39.68 -45.84 -3.71
CA GLU A 472 40.56 -45.87 -4.88
C GLU A 472 40.37 -44.63 -5.77
N GLY A 473 41.49 -43.95 -6.04
CA GLY A 473 41.66 -43.09 -7.22
C GLY A 473 41.31 -41.61 -7.06
N GLY A 474 42.27 -40.82 -6.56
CA GLY A 474 42.28 -39.37 -6.73
C GLY A 474 42.36 -38.97 -8.21
N ARG A 475 41.21 -38.59 -8.78
CA ARG A 475 41.12 -37.69 -9.93
C ARG A 475 40.07 -36.64 -9.60
N GLU A 476 40.44 -35.37 -9.76
CA GLU A 476 39.48 -34.28 -9.79
C GLU A 476 38.47 -34.57 -10.92
N LEU A 477 37.25 -34.94 -10.53
CA LEU A 477 36.14 -35.18 -11.45
C LEU A 477 35.49 -33.83 -11.80
N PRO A 478 35.08 -33.64 -13.07
CA PRO A 478 34.37 -32.43 -13.49
C PRO A 478 33.04 -32.33 -12.73
N TYR A 479 32.65 -31.10 -12.41
CA TYR A 479 31.38 -30.70 -11.79
C TYR A 479 30.22 -31.63 -12.23
N TYR A 480 29.89 -32.63 -11.41
CA TYR A 480 28.86 -33.60 -11.73
C TYR A 480 27.50 -32.90 -11.75
N GLN A 481 26.75 -33.06 -12.85
CA GLN A 481 25.30 -32.96 -12.85
C GLN A 481 24.75 -34.00 -11.88
N VAL A 482 24.65 -33.65 -10.60
CA VAL A 482 23.82 -34.41 -9.68
C VAL A 482 22.41 -34.36 -10.26
N ASN A 483 21.90 -35.50 -10.71
CA ASN A 483 20.54 -35.65 -11.17
C ASN A 483 19.61 -35.01 -10.12
N ALA A 484 18.96 -33.90 -10.51
CA ALA A 484 18.13 -33.11 -9.62
C ALA A 484 17.03 -33.96 -8.98
N ALA A 485 16.48 -34.96 -9.69
CA ALA A 485 15.50 -35.89 -9.16
C ALA A 485 16.10 -36.80 -8.08
N SER A 486 17.31 -37.33 -8.28
CA SER A 486 18.00 -38.14 -7.25
C SER A 486 18.33 -37.34 -6.00
N PHE A 487 18.64 -36.05 -6.17
CA PHE A 487 18.84 -35.14 -5.05
C PHE A 487 17.53 -34.87 -4.31
N VAL A 488 16.45 -34.55 -5.03
CA VAL A 488 15.13 -34.29 -4.43
C VAL A 488 14.60 -35.54 -3.74
N HIS A 489 14.75 -36.73 -4.33
CA HIS A 489 14.38 -38.00 -3.71
C HIS A 489 15.12 -38.24 -2.38
N ARG A 490 16.45 -38.07 -2.36
CA ARG A 490 17.24 -38.20 -1.11
C ARG A 490 16.86 -37.16 -0.06
N SER A 491 16.57 -35.94 -0.50
CA SER A 491 16.10 -34.88 0.37
C SER A 491 14.76 -35.22 0.97
N LEU A 492 13.79 -35.60 0.15
CA LEU A 492 12.48 -36.09 0.59
C LEU A 492 12.67 -37.23 1.60
N ALA A 493 13.42 -38.28 1.29
CA ALA A 493 13.64 -39.40 2.22
C ALA A 493 14.16 -38.93 3.61
N SER A 494 15.09 -37.97 3.64
CA SER A 494 15.62 -37.39 4.89
C SER A 494 14.59 -36.50 5.62
N CYS A 495 13.78 -35.75 4.89
CA CYS A 495 12.82 -34.79 5.44
C CYS A 495 11.55 -35.42 5.98
N LEU A 496 11.15 -36.59 5.48
CA LEU A 496 9.88 -37.22 5.86
C LEU A 496 9.94 -37.87 7.26
N ASN A 497 11.11 -37.84 7.89
CA ASN A 497 11.32 -38.12 9.31
C ASN A 497 11.02 -36.92 10.22
N LEU A 498 10.75 -35.73 9.67
CA LEU A 498 10.31 -34.54 10.42
C LEU A 498 8.96 -34.82 11.10
N ARG A 499 8.92 -34.78 12.43
CA ARG A 499 7.65 -34.87 13.19
C ARG A 499 6.83 -33.61 12.91
N GLY A 500 5.59 -33.79 12.45
CA GLY A 500 4.64 -32.68 12.24
C GLY A 500 4.61 -32.10 10.82
N LEU A 501 5.47 -32.53 9.90
CA LEU A 501 5.36 -32.14 8.49
C LEU A 501 4.17 -32.87 7.85
N HIS A 502 3.15 -32.11 7.44
CA HIS A 502 1.92 -32.64 6.85
C HIS A 502 1.91 -32.53 5.32
N GLU A 503 2.52 -31.48 4.81
CA GLU A 503 2.59 -31.16 3.39
C GLU A 503 3.96 -30.56 3.09
N LEU A 504 4.58 -31.00 1.99
CA LEU A 504 5.82 -30.43 1.48
C LEU A 504 5.63 -30.18 -0.01
N THR A 505 5.64 -28.91 -0.41
CA THR A 505 5.58 -28.52 -1.82
C THR A 505 6.94 -27.99 -2.24
N ILE A 506 7.61 -28.68 -3.15
CA ILE A 506 8.86 -28.26 -3.78
C ILE A 506 8.53 -27.81 -5.20
N GLN A 507 8.71 -26.52 -5.48
CA GLN A 507 8.59 -25.99 -6.84
C GLN A 507 9.96 -26.02 -7.51
N ILE A 508 10.03 -26.57 -8.71
CA ILE A 508 11.27 -26.75 -9.46
C ILE A 508 11.12 -26.04 -10.80
N PHE A 509 12.11 -25.22 -11.11
CA PHE A 509 12.21 -24.46 -12.37
C PHE A 509 13.38 -25.06 -13.18
N GLY A 510 13.15 -25.57 -14.39
CA GLY A 510 14.21 -26.20 -15.20
C GLY A 510 13.72 -26.96 -16.45
N ASN A 511 14.58 -27.78 -17.07
CA ASN A 511 14.19 -28.65 -18.18
C ASN A 511 13.43 -29.88 -17.65
N GLU A 512 12.11 -29.85 -17.78
CA GLU A 512 11.18 -30.57 -16.90
C GLU A 512 10.91 -32.03 -17.27
N GLU A 513 11.05 -32.38 -18.55
CA GLU A 513 10.71 -33.72 -19.03
C GLU A 513 11.60 -34.77 -18.36
N HIS A 514 12.91 -34.51 -18.32
CA HIS A 514 13.85 -35.45 -17.70
C HIS A 514 13.69 -35.52 -16.17
N PHE A 515 13.35 -34.39 -15.52
CA PHE A 515 13.18 -34.35 -14.08
C PHE A 515 11.95 -35.14 -13.61
N ALA A 516 10.80 -34.93 -14.27
CA ALA A 516 9.56 -35.62 -13.92
C ALA A 516 9.69 -37.13 -14.12
N GLU A 517 10.24 -37.57 -15.26
CA GLU A 517 10.48 -38.98 -15.56
C GLU A 517 11.42 -39.62 -14.54
N GLN A 518 12.50 -38.92 -14.15
CA GLN A 518 13.42 -39.42 -13.16
C GLN A 518 12.79 -39.49 -11.76
N MET A 519 11.95 -38.52 -11.38
CA MET A 519 11.24 -38.57 -10.10
C MET A 519 10.22 -39.70 -10.05
N GLU A 520 9.51 -39.96 -11.15
CA GLU A 520 8.60 -41.10 -11.29
C GLU A 520 9.36 -42.42 -11.20
N ALA A 521 10.53 -42.52 -11.84
CA ALA A 521 11.40 -43.70 -11.76
C ALA A 521 11.98 -43.92 -10.34
N LEU A 522 12.29 -42.84 -9.61
CA LEU A 522 12.78 -42.90 -8.24
C LEU A 522 11.66 -43.18 -7.22
N CYS A 523 10.41 -42.84 -7.55
CA CYS A 523 9.24 -43.00 -6.69
C CYS A 523 8.13 -43.82 -7.38
N PRO A 524 8.38 -45.07 -7.81
CA PRO A 524 7.44 -45.80 -8.68
C PRO A 524 6.08 -46.07 -8.02
N SER A 525 6.01 -46.07 -6.68
CA SER A 525 4.78 -46.24 -5.91
C SER A 525 3.98 -44.94 -5.76
N GLY A 526 4.50 -43.80 -6.24
CA GLY A 526 3.98 -42.47 -5.93
C GLY A 526 4.08 -42.12 -4.44
N THR A 527 4.91 -42.84 -3.68
CA THR A 527 5.11 -42.60 -2.24
C THR A 527 6.58 -42.67 -1.85
N VAL A 528 6.97 -41.82 -0.90
CA VAL A 528 8.28 -41.86 -0.23
C VAL A 528 8.00 -41.75 1.27
N SER A 529 8.54 -42.66 2.09
CA SER A 529 8.41 -42.64 3.56
C SER A 529 7.00 -42.33 4.12
N GLY A 530 5.96 -42.87 3.49
CA GLY A 530 4.56 -42.69 3.93
C GLY A 530 3.88 -41.39 3.46
N PHE A 531 4.56 -40.56 2.67
CA PHE A 531 3.98 -39.42 1.98
C PHE A 531 3.65 -39.79 0.55
N ARG A 532 2.48 -39.38 0.07
CA ARG A 532 2.12 -39.46 -1.34
C ARG A 532 2.78 -38.29 -2.06
N ILE A 533 3.67 -38.60 -3.00
CA ILE A 533 4.34 -37.63 -3.85
C ILE A 533 3.51 -37.47 -5.12
N SER A 534 3.16 -36.24 -5.45
CA SER A 534 2.50 -35.88 -6.70
C SER A 534 3.39 -34.92 -7.49
N VAL A 535 3.64 -35.25 -8.76
CA VAL A 535 4.37 -34.38 -9.69
C VAL A 535 3.32 -33.67 -10.54
N ASN A 536 3.02 -32.41 -10.24
CA ASN A 536 2.02 -31.63 -10.97
C ASN A 536 2.72 -30.69 -11.96
N ARG A 537 2.42 -30.84 -13.26
CA ARG A 537 2.91 -29.94 -14.31
C ARG A 537 1.88 -28.81 -14.49
N LEU A 538 2.26 -27.58 -14.15
CA LEU A 538 1.37 -26.41 -14.30
C LEU A 538 1.59 -25.67 -15.63
N SER A 539 2.80 -25.74 -16.19
CA SER A 539 3.17 -25.20 -17.50
C SER A 539 4.44 -25.91 -18.00
N PRO A 540 4.91 -25.69 -19.25
CA PRO A 540 6.17 -26.25 -19.76
C PRO A 540 7.44 -25.84 -18.99
N HIS A 541 7.32 -24.94 -18.01
CA HIS A 541 8.42 -24.38 -17.23
C HIS A 541 8.16 -24.42 -15.71
N HIS A 542 7.09 -25.12 -15.28
CA HIS A 542 6.79 -25.24 -13.85
C HIS A 542 6.32 -26.65 -13.44
N VAL A 543 7.17 -27.39 -12.72
CA VAL A 543 6.85 -28.64 -12.01
C VAL A 543 6.74 -28.39 -10.51
N PHE A 544 5.65 -28.89 -9.93
CA PHE A 544 5.40 -28.91 -8.49
C PHE A 544 5.51 -30.35 -7.99
N LEU A 545 6.34 -30.58 -6.99
CA LEU A 545 6.34 -31.81 -6.21
C LEU A 545 5.62 -31.56 -4.90
N THR A 546 4.43 -32.13 -4.74
CA THR A 546 3.68 -32.04 -3.48
C THR A 546 3.66 -33.40 -2.80
N GLY A 547 4.25 -33.47 -1.60
CA GLY A 547 4.22 -34.61 -0.70
C GLY A 547 3.17 -34.41 0.39
N HIS A 548 2.13 -35.26 0.43
CA HIS A 548 1.12 -35.24 1.51
C HIS A 548 1.26 -36.46 2.42
N ARG A 549 1.34 -36.24 3.73
CA ARG A 549 1.24 -37.33 4.71
C ARG A 549 -0.23 -37.68 4.92
N LYS A 550 -0.61 -38.93 4.64
CA LYS A 550 -1.97 -39.39 4.96
C LYS A 550 -2.15 -39.30 6.48
N PRO A 551 -3.16 -38.59 7.01
CA PRO A 551 -3.41 -38.60 8.44
C PRO A 551 -3.63 -40.05 8.87
N MET A 552 -2.89 -40.51 9.88
CA MET A 552 -3.12 -41.83 10.46
C MET A 552 -4.55 -41.85 10.99
N SER A 553 -5.45 -42.49 10.25
CA SER A 553 -6.76 -42.85 10.76
C SER A 553 -6.54 -43.94 11.79
N TYR A 554 -6.41 -43.58 13.06
CA TYR A 554 -6.50 -44.55 14.15
C TYR A 554 -7.93 -45.10 14.11
N SER A 555 -8.10 -46.34 13.63
CA SER A 555 -9.29 -47.13 13.91
C SER A 555 -9.35 -47.33 15.42
N ARG A 556 -10.43 -46.88 16.04
CA ARG A 556 -10.66 -46.86 17.50
C ARG A 556 -10.78 -48.27 18.14
N GLY A 557 -10.32 -49.33 17.47
CA GLY A 557 -10.56 -50.73 17.82
C GLY A 557 -9.40 -51.47 18.50
N ASP A 558 -8.15 -51.02 18.38
CA ASP A 558 -6.99 -51.86 18.73
C ASP A 558 -6.38 -51.61 20.12
N TRP A 559 -7.05 -50.85 20.99
CA TRP A 559 -6.54 -50.52 22.34
C TRP A 559 -7.01 -51.44 23.47
N VAL A 560 -7.85 -52.46 23.22
CA VAL A 560 -8.46 -53.28 24.30
C VAL A 560 -7.83 -54.66 24.51
N SER A 561 -6.80 -55.08 23.76
CA SER A 561 -6.35 -56.50 23.81
C SER A 561 -4.89 -56.75 24.19
N LYS A 562 -4.19 -55.79 24.81
CA LYS A 562 -2.81 -56.01 25.27
C LYS A 562 -2.50 -55.60 26.72
N GLU A 563 -3.50 -55.66 27.59
CA GLU A 563 -3.33 -55.49 29.04
C GLU A 563 -3.99 -56.63 29.85
N ALA A 564 -3.94 -57.85 29.29
CA ALA A 564 -4.24 -59.10 30.00
C ALA A 564 -3.59 -60.29 29.28
N ALA A 565 -2.28 -60.48 29.47
CA ALA A 565 -1.55 -61.75 29.36
C ALA A 565 -0.14 -61.59 29.94
#